data_AF-A0A6M5JGR4-F1
#
_entry.id   AF-A0A6M5JGR4-F1
#
_cell.length_a   1.000
_cell.length_b   1.000
_cell.length_c   1.000
_cell.angle_alpha   90.00
_cell.angle_beta   90.00
_cell.angle_gamma   90.00
#
_symmetry.space_group_name_H-M   'P 1'
#
loop_
_entity.id
_entity.type
_entity.pdbx_description
1 polymer ?
#
loop_
_entity_poly.entity_id
_entity_poly.type
_entity_poly.pdbx_seq_one_letter_code
_entity_poly.pdbx_strand_id
1 'polypeptide(L)'
;MTARDRRHTLAAIGTALLARDGGPGERRAAALRRRLAGGPATALSFEDLPAVPSWARLPHAARRQIAHRAALASIAPTLAVTIDGAVLRDHAAVAGEEALDWAIAQADRLPADAGLPAVDAAGLDARGLALMRATLPENMRCLVDPGAEPIDPPRALAEACVAAAIEGAATS
;
A
#
# COMPACT_ATOMS: atom_id res chain seq x y z
N MET A 1 -21.58 11.80 -18.87
CA MET A 1 -21.74 11.76 -17.39
C MET A 1 -22.44 13.04 -16.96
N THR A 2 -23.56 12.95 -16.25
CA THR A 2 -24.33 14.15 -15.84
C THR A 2 -23.76 14.76 -14.55
N ALA A 3 -24.15 15.99 -14.22
CA ALA A 3 -23.76 16.64 -12.96
C ALA A 3 -24.27 15.87 -11.72
N ARG A 4 -25.42 15.19 -11.84
CA ARG A 4 -25.96 14.30 -10.80
C ARG A 4 -25.08 13.08 -10.60
N ASP A 5 -24.67 12.42 -11.67
CA ASP A 5 -23.79 11.23 -11.61
C ASP A 5 -22.45 11.59 -10.98
N ARG A 6 -21.87 12.74 -11.36
CA ARG A 6 -20.61 13.21 -10.78
C ARG A 6 -20.70 13.42 -9.28
N ARG A 7 -21.77 14.07 -8.79
CA ARG A 7 -22.00 14.28 -7.35
C ARG A 7 -22.18 12.94 -6.62
N HIS A 8 -22.92 12.01 -7.22
CA HIS A 8 -23.14 10.69 -6.66
C HIS A 8 -21.82 9.90 -6.53
N THR A 9 -20.99 9.91 -7.56
CA THR A 9 -19.66 9.26 -7.54
C THR A 9 -18.75 9.88 -6.47
N LEU A 10 -18.68 11.21 -6.39
CA LEU A 10 -17.89 11.91 -5.38
C LEU A 10 -18.36 11.57 -3.95
N ALA A 11 -19.68 11.55 -3.74
CA ALA A 11 -20.26 11.16 -2.46
C ALA A 11 -19.92 9.71 -2.10
N ALA A 12 -19.96 8.78 -3.07
CA ALA A 12 -19.59 7.38 -2.85
C ALA A 12 -18.12 7.23 -2.44
N ILE A 13 -17.20 7.97 -3.09
CA ILE A 13 -15.77 7.98 -2.73
C ILE A 13 -15.55 8.52 -1.32
N GLY A 14 -16.17 9.66 -1.00
CA GLY A 14 -16.09 10.26 0.33
C GLY A 14 -16.61 9.32 1.43
N THR A 15 -17.77 8.69 1.20
CA THR A 15 -18.35 7.71 2.14
C THR A 15 -17.43 6.52 2.36
N ALA A 16 -16.83 5.97 1.29
CA ALA A 16 -15.89 4.85 1.40
C ALA A 16 -14.65 5.22 2.22
N LEU A 17 -14.07 6.41 2.00
CA LEU A 17 -12.93 6.90 2.77
C LEU A 17 -13.26 7.11 4.25
N LEU A 18 -14.46 7.60 4.56
CA LEU A 18 -14.90 7.78 5.95
C LEU A 18 -15.16 6.45 6.66
N ALA A 19 -15.72 5.46 5.97
CA ALA A 19 -15.97 4.12 6.51
C ALA A 19 -14.67 3.35 6.77
N ARG A 20 -13.61 3.65 6.02
CA ARG A 20 -12.30 2.98 6.10
C ARG A 20 -11.57 3.18 7.42
N ASP A 21 -11.59 4.41 7.95
CA ASP A 21 -10.73 4.81 9.08
C ASP A 21 -11.45 4.69 10.44
N GLY A 22 -12.42 3.77 10.52
CA GLY A 22 -13.16 3.47 11.74
C GLY A 22 -14.14 4.58 12.15
N GLY A 23 -14.51 4.62 13.42
CA GLY A 23 -15.48 5.59 13.95
C GLY A 23 -14.97 7.04 13.98
N PRO A 24 -15.85 8.05 14.16
CA PRO A 24 -15.43 9.46 14.23
C PRO A 24 -14.34 9.76 15.28
N GLY A 25 -14.36 9.05 16.42
CA GLY A 25 -13.37 9.18 17.47
C GLY A 25 -11.99 8.64 17.08
N GLU A 26 -11.96 7.48 16.42
CA GLU A 26 -10.72 6.84 15.94
C GLU A 26 -10.06 7.70 14.86
N ARG A 27 -10.85 8.25 13.93
CA ARG A 27 -10.35 9.20 12.91
C ARG A 27 -9.69 10.43 13.53
N ARG A 28 -10.32 11.03 14.55
CA ARG A 28 -9.76 12.18 15.26
C ARG A 28 -8.48 11.80 16.01
N ALA A 29 -8.46 10.66 16.69
CA ALA A 29 -7.27 10.18 17.39
C ALA A 29 -6.10 9.92 16.41
N ALA A 30 -6.36 9.30 15.27
CA ALA A 30 -5.36 9.07 14.22
C ALA A 30 -4.85 10.38 13.60
N ALA A 31 -5.72 11.35 13.35
CA ALA A 31 -5.33 12.69 12.88
C ALA A 31 -4.45 13.41 13.92
N LEU A 32 -4.79 13.34 15.21
CA LEU A 32 -3.99 13.92 16.29
C LEU A 32 -2.61 13.26 16.40
N ARG A 33 -2.54 11.93 16.37
CA ARG A 33 -1.25 11.20 16.40
C ARG A 33 -0.33 11.61 15.25
N ARG A 34 -0.87 11.72 14.04
CA ARG A 34 -0.11 12.19 12.86
C ARG A 34 0.42 13.61 13.04
N ARG A 35 -0.41 14.50 13.60
CA ARG A 35 0.00 15.88 13.88
C ARG A 35 1.08 15.95 14.96
N LEU A 36 0.97 15.16 16.02
CA LEU A 36 1.97 15.05 17.07
C LEU A 36 3.30 14.48 16.56
N ALA A 37 3.26 13.58 15.58
CA ALA A 37 4.43 13.04 14.90
C ALA A 37 5.07 14.01 13.87
N GLY A 38 4.63 15.28 13.82
CA GLY A 38 5.14 16.26 12.86
C GLY A 38 4.71 16.03 11.41
N GLY A 39 3.70 15.18 11.19
CA GLY A 39 3.18 14.92 9.85
C GLY A 39 2.58 16.18 9.21
N PRO A 40 2.68 16.32 7.88
CA PRO A 40 2.15 17.48 7.18
C PRO A 40 0.64 17.60 7.38
N ALA A 41 0.14 18.83 7.52
CA ALA A 41 -1.27 19.13 7.72
C ALA A 41 -2.14 18.90 6.47
N THR A 42 -1.57 18.33 5.39
CA THR A 42 -2.19 18.23 4.09
C THR A 42 -3.47 17.38 4.15
N ALA A 43 -4.60 18.08 4.08
CA ALA A 43 -5.91 17.47 3.98
C ALA A 43 -6.26 17.28 2.49
N LEU A 44 -6.91 16.15 2.19
CA LEU A 44 -7.54 15.96 0.89
C LEU A 44 -8.62 17.03 0.68
N SER A 45 -8.57 17.69 -0.47
CA SER A 45 -9.62 18.57 -0.94
C SER A 45 -10.73 17.76 -1.65
N PHE A 46 -11.89 18.37 -1.87
CA PHE A 46 -12.94 17.76 -2.69
C PHE A 46 -12.50 17.53 -4.14
N GLU A 47 -11.56 18.32 -4.64
CA GLU A 47 -11.02 18.22 -6.00
C GLU A 47 -10.13 16.99 -6.18
N ASP A 48 -9.58 16.44 -5.09
CA ASP A 48 -8.72 15.27 -5.10
C ASP A 48 -9.49 13.95 -5.20
N LEU A 49 -10.77 13.95 -4.79
CA LEU A 49 -11.59 12.73 -4.70
C LEU A 49 -11.64 11.90 -6.01
N PRO A 50 -11.78 12.49 -7.21
CA PRO A 50 -11.77 11.72 -8.45
C PRO A 50 -10.48 10.94 -8.69
N ALA A 51 -9.34 11.44 -8.19
CA ALA A 51 -8.02 10.88 -8.40
C ALA A 51 -7.61 9.89 -7.29
N VAL A 52 -8.44 9.72 -6.25
CA VAL A 52 -8.19 8.74 -5.18
C VAL A 52 -8.18 7.32 -5.77
N PRO A 53 -7.08 6.56 -5.64
CA PRO A 53 -7.04 5.19 -6.15
C PRO A 53 -8.10 4.30 -5.50
N SER A 54 -8.60 3.31 -6.23
CA SER A 54 -9.61 2.37 -5.74
C SER A 54 -9.13 1.63 -4.47
N TRP A 55 -7.88 1.18 -4.46
CA TRP A 55 -7.28 0.49 -3.31
C TRP A 55 -7.26 1.35 -2.04
N ALA A 56 -7.16 2.67 -2.17
CA ALA A 56 -7.14 3.58 -1.01
C ALA A 56 -8.48 3.64 -0.29
N ARG A 57 -9.56 3.19 -0.95
CA ARG A 57 -10.94 3.16 -0.43
C ARG A 57 -11.26 1.81 0.24
N LEU A 58 -10.37 0.83 0.13
CA LEU A 58 -10.58 -0.50 0.73
C LEU A 58 -10.39 -0.47 2.25
N PRO A 59 -11.01 -1.42 2.99
CA PRO A 59 -10.78 -1.60 4.42
C PRO A 59 -9.30 -1.76 4.77
N HIS A 60 -8.93 -1.44 6.01
CA HIS A 60 -7.54 -1.49 6.46
C HIS A 60 -6.86 -2.85 6.21
N ALA A 61 -7.55 -3.97 6.51
CA ALA A 61 -7.02 -5.31 6.28
C ALA A 61 -6.68 -5.58 4.80
N ALA A 62 -7.57 -5.23 3.87
CA ALA A 62 -7.35 -5.38 2.44
C ALA A 62 -6.18 -4.50 1.94
N ARG A 63 -6.07 -3.26 2.45
CA ARG A 63 -4.91 -2.41 2.15
C ARG A 63 -3.60 -3.00 2.66
N ARG A 64 -3.58 -3.59 3.86
CA ARG A 64 -2.40 -4.28 4.39
C ARG A 64 -2.02 -5.49 3.55
N GLN A 65 -2.98 -6.27 3.06
CA GLN A 65 -2.70 -7.38 2.15
C GLN A 65 -2.05 -6.89 0.85
N ILE A 66 -2.55 -5.79 0.27
CA ILE A 66 -1.93 -5.15 -0.90
C ILE A 66 -0.50 -4.67 -0.56
N ALA A 67 -0.30 -4.06 0.62
CA ALA A 67 1.01 -3.60 1.07
C ALA A 67 2.01 -4.77 1.17
N HIS A 68 1.64 -5.86 1.85
CA HIS A 68 2.49 -7.05 1.96
C HIS A 68 2.83 -7.63 0.58
N ARG A 69 1.84 -7.77 -0.31
CA ARG A 69 2.09 -8.27 -1.68
C ARG A 69 2.99 -7.33 -2.47
N ALA A 70 2.82 -6.02 -2.35
CA ALA A 70 3.70 -5.05 -3.01
C ALA A 70 5.13 -5.13 -2.45
N ALA A 71 5.29 -5.34 -1.14
CA ALA A 71 6.59 -5.54 -0.51
C ALA A 71 7.27 -6.81 -1.02
N LEU A 72 6.55 -7.95 -1.01
CA LEU A 72 7.06 -9.21 -1.54
C LEU A 72 7.39 -9.11 -3.04
N ALA A 73 6.55 -8.44 -3.83
CA ALA A 73 6.80 -8.16 -5.24
C ALA A 73 8.12 -7.39 -5.44
N SER A 74 8.44 -6.43 -4.57
CA SER A 74 9.69 -5.66 -4.67
C SER A 74 10.97 -6.46 -4.39
N ILE A 75 10.83 -7.64 -3.77
CA ILE A 75 11.93 -8.57 -3.49
C ILE A 75 11.75 -9.94 -4.17
N ALA A 76 10.78 -10.06 -5.09
CA ALA A 76 10.43 -11.33 -5.72
C ALA A 76 11.62 -12.04 -6.40
N PRO A 77 12.51 -11.34 -7.13
CA PRO A 77 13.71 -11.97 -7.70
C PRO A 77 14.64 -12.55 -6.63
N THR A 78 14.81 -11.86 -5.50
CA THR A 78 15.63 -12.34 -4.37
C THR A 78 14.98 -13.56 -3.73
N LEU A 79 13.67 -13.56 -3.54
CA LEU A 79 12.93 -14.70 -2.98
C LEU A 79 13.04 -15.94 -3.87
N ALA A 80 12.97 -15.79 -5.19
CA ALA A 80 13.03 -16.90 -6.13
C ALA A 80 14.39 -17.65 -6.15
N VAL A 81 15.48 -16.98 -5.78
CA VAL A 81 16.82 -17.57 -5.70
C VAL A 81 17.25 -17.94 -4.27
N THR A 82 16.43 -17.61 -3.27
CA THR A 82 16.74 -17.85 -1.86
C THR A 82 16.53 -19.32 -1.51
N ILE A 83 17.57 -19.96 -0.97
CA ILE A 83 17.52 -21.33 -0.44
C ILE A 83 17.31 -21.38 1.08
N ASP A 84 17.28 -20.23 1.74
CA ASP A 84 17.06 -20.11 3.18
C ASP A 84 15.58 -20.30 3.52
N GLY A 85 15.22 -21.53 3.89
CA GLY A 85 13.86 -21.87 4.27
C GLY A 85 13.36 -21.17 5.55
N ALA A 86 14.25 -20.65 6.42
CA ALA A 86 13.82 -19.88 7.58
C ALA A 86 13.34 -18.48 7.15
N VAL A 87 14.09 -17.82 6.27
CA VAL A 87 13.69 -16.53 5.69
C VAL A 87 12.35 -16.64 4.97
N LEU A 88 12.15 -17.67 4.15
CA LEU A 88 10.88 -17.89 3.45
C LEU A 88 9.71 -18.12 4.43
N ARG A 89 9.94 -18.92 5.48
CA ARG A 89 8.93 -19.19 6.51
C ARG A 89 8.53 -17.93 7.27
N ASP A 90 9.48 -17.07 7.61
CA ASP A 90 9.21 -15.83 8.33
C ASP A 90 8.38 -14.87 7.46
N HIS A 91 8.69 -14.76 6.17
CA HIS A 91 7.90 -13.96 5.23
C HIS A 91 6.48 -14.51 5.06
N ALA A 92 6.32 -15.84 4.94
CA ALA A 92 5.02 -16.49 4.88
C ALA A 92 4.20 -16.29 6.16
N ALA A 93 4.84 -16.28 7.34
CA ALA A 93 4.15 -16.06 8.61
C ALA A 93 3.51 -14.66 8.71
N VAL A 94 4.09 -13.65 8.06
CA VAL A 94 3.59 -12.26 8.08
C VAL A 94 2.61 -11.99 6.92
N ALA A 95 2.94 -12.45 5.71
CA ALA A 95 2.19 -12.11 4.50
C ALA A 95 1.19 -13.19 4.06
N GLY A 96 1.32 -14.42 4.55
CA GLY A 96 0.62 -15.61 4.08
C GLY A 96 1.41 -16.37 3.02
N GLU A 97 1.34 -17.70 3.05
CA GLU A 97 2.02 -18.61 2.12
C GLU A 97 1.60 -18.35 0.67
N GLU A 98 0.31 -18.19 0.41
CA GLU A 98 -0.20 -17.88 -0.93
C GLU A 98 0.36 -16.57 -1.51
N ALA A 99 0.59 -15.56 -0.66
CA ALA A 99 1.17 -14.29 -1.09
C ALA A 99 2.66 -14.44 -1.42
N LEU A 100 3.38 -15.28 -0.67
CA LEU A 100 4.78 -15.59 -0.92
C LEU A 100 4.94 -16.37 -2.24
N ASP A 101 4.17 -17.43 -2.43
CA ASP A 101 4.20 -18.25 -3.66
C ASP A 101 3.84 -17.41 -4.88
N TRP A 102 2.81 -16.56 -4.76
CA TRP A 102 2.46 -15.60 -5.81
C TRP A 102 3.65 -14.70 -6.17
N ALA A 103 4.36 -14.14 -5.18
CA ALA A 103 5.47 -13.24 -5.42
C ALA A 103 6.64 -13.97 -6.12
N ILE A 104 6.98 -15.18 -5.68
CA ILE A 104 8.00 -16.01 -6.33
C ILE A 104 7.63 -16.27 -7.80
N ALA A 105 6.36 -16.55 -8.09
CA ALA A 105 5.88 -16.75 -9.46
C ALA A 105 5.95 -15.48 -10.35
N GLN A 106 6.06 -14.27 -9.76
CA GLN A 106 6.22 -13.01 -10.49
C GLN A 106 7.68 -12.58 -10.68
N ALA A 107 8.66 -13.34 -10.18
CA ALA A 107 10.07 -12.94 -10.14
C ALA A 107 10.62 -12.47 -11.49
N ASP A 108 10.28 -13.14 -12.60
CA ASP A 108 10.76 -12.79 -13.94
C ASP A 108 10.01 -11.61 -14.59
N ARG A 109 8.89 -11.18 -14.01
CA ARG A 109 8.00 -10.13 -14.58
C ARG A 109 8.16 -8.79 -13.89
N LEU A 110 8.68 -8.80 -12.67
CA LEU A 110 8.81 -7.60 -11.86
C LEU A 110 10.22 -7.01 -12.01
N PRO A 111 10.36 -5.69 -11.83
CA PRO A 111 11.69 -5.07 -11.87
C PRO A 111 12.55 -5.69 -10.76
N ALA A 112 13.81 -5.97 -11.09
CA ALA A 112 14.80 -6.29 -10.07
C ALA A 112 14.88 -5.17 -9.03
N ASP A 113 15.27 -5.55 -7.80
CA ASP A 113 15.69 -4.64 -6.73
C ASP A 113 16.32 -3.37 -7.32
N ALA A 114 15.61 -2.23 -7.22
CA ALA A 114 16.06 -0.96 -7.76
C ALA A 114 17.06 -0.23 -6.84
N GLY A 115 17.93 -0.97 -6.13
CA GLY A 115 18.82 -0.48 -5.09
C GLY A 115 18.12 -0.25 -3.75
N LEU A 116 17.03 -0.97 -3.49
CA LEU A 116 16.34 -0.91 -2.22
C LEU A 116 17.08 -1.78 -1.20
N PRO A 117 17.19 -1.36 0.08
CA PRO A 117 17.81 -2.21 1.08
C PRO A 117 17.03 -3.51 1.23
N ALA A 118 17.71 -4.60 1.61
CA ALA A 118 17.05 -5.85 1.95
C ALA A 118 15.98 -5.60 3.03
N VAL A 119 14.91 -6.40 3.00
CA VAL A 119 13.82 -6.32 3.97
C VAL A 119 13.61 -7.69 4.58
N ASP A 120 13.45 -7.74 5.89
CA ASP A 120 13.04 -8.94 6.60
C ASP A 120 11.51 -9.00 6.70
N ALA A 121 10.99 -10.08 7.29
CA ALA A 121 9.55 -10.25 7.46
C ALA A 121 8.90 -9.12 8.29
N ALA A 122 9.62 -8.58 9.28
CA ALA A 122 9.13 -7.49 10.14
C ALA A 122 9.02 -6.15 9.38
N GLY A 123 9.89 -5.93 8.39
CA GLY A 123 9.91 -4.74 7.55
C GLY A 123 8.89 -4.74 6.40
N LEU A 124 8.18 -5.84 6.14
CA LEU A 124 7.25 -5.96 5.01
C LEU A 124 6.13 -4.91 5.04
N ASP A 125 5.52 -4.68 6.21
CA ASP A 125 4.49 -3.65 6.38
C ASP A 125 5.02 -2.26 5.98
N ALA A 126 6.16 -1.87 6.53
CA ALA A 126 6.77 -0.56 6.28
C ALA A 126 7.16 -0.40 4.80
N ARG A 127 7.78 -1.42 4.21
CA ARG A 127 8.13 -1.46 2.77
C ARG A 127 6.90 -1.31 1.89
N GLY A 128 5.86 -2.09 2.16
CA GLY A 128 4.63 -2.08 1.39
C GLY A 128 3.92 -0.73 1.42
N LEU A 129 3.80 -0.14 2.61
CA LEU A 129 3.22 1.19 2.78
C LEU A 129 4.06 2.28 2.08
N ALA A 130 5.40 2.19 2.12
CA ALA A 130 6.27 3.11 1.41
C ALA A 130 6.07 3.04 -0.11
N LEU A 131 5.99 1.83 -0.68
CA LEU A 131 5.68 1.63 -2.10
C LEU A 131 4.31 2.22 -2.46
N MET A 132 3.27 1.89 -1.70
CA MET A 132 1.93 2.45 -1.93
C MET A 132 1.92 3.98 -1.85
N ARG A 133 2.63 4.56 -0.88
CA ARG A 133 2.75 6.02 -0.72
C ARG A 133 3.49 6.69 -1.87
N ALA A 134 4.49 6.04 -2.46
CA ALA A 134 5.25 6.55 -3.60
C ALA A 134 4.42 6.60 -4.91
N THR A 135 3.38 5.77 -5.03
CA THR A 135 2.43 5.86 -6.16
C THR A 135 1.53 7.10 -6.09
N LEU A 136 1.38 7.69 -4.90
CA LEU A 136 0.48 8.80 -4.67
C LEU A 136 1.13 10.16 -4.94
N PRO A 137 0.40 11.11 -5.55
CA PRO A 137 0.73 12.53 -5.51
C PRO A 137 0.90 13.03 -4.07
N GLU A 138 1.74 14.04 -3.86
CA GLU A 138 2.12 14.53 -2.53
C GLU A 138 0.92 14.88 -1.63
N ASN A 139 -0.07 15.57 -2.20
CA ASN A 139 -1.31 15.96 -1.53
C ASN A 139 -2.18 14.77 -1.07
N MET A 140 -2.00 13.58 -1.67
CA MET A 140 -2.76 12.38 -1.34
C MET A 140 -2.02 11.43 -0.42
N ARG A 141 -0.73 11.67 -0.15
CA ARG A 141 0.09 10.78 0.68
C ARG A 141 -0.48 10.58 2.09
N CYS A 142 -1.32 11.48 2.59
CA CYS A 142 -2.03 11.32 3.87
C CYS A 142 -3.03 10.13 3.90
N LEU A 143 -3.33 9.52 2.74
CA LEU A 143 -4.17 8.31 2.63
C LEU A 143 -3.48 7.03 3.10
N VAL A 144 -2.15 7.05 3.20
CA VAL A 144 -1.31 5.93 3.62
C VAL A 144 -0.50 6.35 4.84
N ASP A 145 -0.45 5.48 5.84
CA ASP A 145 0.35 5.74 7.03
C ASP A 145 1.83 5.84 6.65
N PRO A 146 2.59 6.80 7.21
CA PRO A 146 3.96 7.07 6.80
C PRO A 146 4.96 5.95 7.12
N GLY A 147 4.55 4.87 7.80
CA GLY A 147 5.44 3.82 8.28
C GLY A 147 6.33 4.28 9.43
N ALA A 148 7.09 3.34 10.00
CA ALA A 148 8.07 3.63 11.06
C ALA A 148 9.40 4.16 10.52
N GLU A 149 9.76 3.77 9.29
CA GLU A 149 11.02 4.16 8.64
C GLU A 149 10.77 4.80 7.27
N PRO A 150 11.45 5.93 6.97
CA PRO A 150 11.35 6.57 5.67
C PRO A 150 12.14 5.75 4.64
N ILE A 151 11.41 5.07 3.77
CA ILE A 151 11.92 4.46 2.54
C ILE A 151 11.35 5.28 1.38
N ASP A 152 12.19 5.72 0.45
CA ASP A 152 11.76 6.44 -0.75
C ASP A 152 12.03 5.57 -1.99
N PRO A 153 11.11 4.66 -2.34
CA PRO A 153 11.33 3.77 -3.48
C PRO A 153 11.20 4.52 -4.80
N PRO A 154 11.98 4.15 -5.84
CA PRO A 154 11.81 4.70 -7.17
C PRO A 154 10.36 4.54 -7.64
N ARG A 155 9.77 5.62 -8.16
CA ARG A 155 8.34 5.64 -8.49
C ARG A 155 7.92 4.54 -9.46
N ALA A 156 8.73 4.27 -10.48
CA ALA A 156 8.46 3.20 -11.46
C ALA A 156 8.40 1.80 -10.81
N LEU A 157 9.28 1.52 -9.85
CA LEU A 157 9.24 0.27 -9.08
C LEU A 157 7.97 0.20 -8.23
N ALA A 158 7.65 1.29 -7.52
CA ALA A 158 6.45 1.37 -6.71
C ALA A 158 5.17 1.14 -7.53
N GLU A 159 5.06 1.78 -8.70
CA GLU A 159 3.93 1.61 -9.60
C GLU A 159 3.80 0.16 -10.10
N ALA A 160 4.90 -0.47 -10.51
CA ALA A 160 4.91 -1.86 -10.96
C ALA A 160 4.50 -2.85 -9.86
N CYS A 161 5.11 -2.75 -8.67
CA CYS A 161 4.81 -3.64 -7.54
C CYS A 161 3.39 -3.48 -7.03
N VAL A 162 2.88 -2.23 -6.91
CA VAL A 162 1.53 -1.96 -6.43
C VAL A 162 0.48 -2.39 -7.45
N ALA A 163 0.71 -2.16 -8.75
CA ALA A 163 -0.19 -2.65 -9.80
C ALA A 163 -0.31 -4.18 -9.77
N ALA A 164 0.82 -4.89 -9.73
CA ALA A 164 0.85 -6.35 -9.63
C ALA A 164 0.15 -6.85 -8.36
N ALA A 165 0.39 -6.20 -7.21
CA ALA A 165 -0.25 -6.57 -5.95
C ALA A 165 -1.77 -6.42 -5.97
N ILE A 166 -2.29 -5.36 -6.61
CA ILE A 166 -3.73 -5.14 -6.78
C ILE A 166 -4.35 -6.22 -7.68
N GLU A 167 -3.69 -6.55 -8.80
CA GLU A 167 -4.13 -7.61 -9.71
C GLU A 167 -4.16 -8.96 -9.01
N GLY A 168 -3.09 -9.31 -8.29
CA GLY A 168 -3.04 -10.54 -7.51
C GLY A 168 -4.14 -10.60 -6.45
N ALA A 169 -4.46 -9.49 -5.79
CA ALA A 169 -5.51 -9.42 -4.76
C ALA A 169 -6.93 -9.59 -5.30
N ALA A 170 -7.15 -9.40 -6.61
CA ALA A 170 -8.44 -9.66 -7.24
C ALA A 170 -8.65 -11.14 -7.61
N THR A 171 -7.58 -11.94 -7.62
CA THR A 171 -7.57 -13.35 -8.04
C THR A 171 -7.50 -14.37 -6.91
N SER A 172 -7.40 -13.92 -5.66
CA SER A 172 -7.34 -14.75 -4.43
C SER A 172 -8.65 -14.66 -3.68
#